data_AF-A0A7V2SJT1-F1
#
_entry.id   AF-A0A7V2SJT1-F1
#
_cell.length_a   1.000
_cell.length_b   1.000
_cell.length_c   1.000
_cell.angle_alpha   90.00
_cell.angle_beta   90.00
_cell.angle_gamma   90.00
#
_symmetry.space_group_name_H-M   'P 1'
#
loop_
_entity.id
_entity.type
_entity.pdbx_description
1 polymer ?
#
loop_
_entity_poly.entity_id
_entity_poly.type
_entity_poly.pdbx_seq_one_letter_code
_entity_poly.pdbx_strand_id
1 'polypeptide(L)'
;SHYMADKILLIMVSKDNRYIAGALNFIGTDTLFGRYWGALENHPGLHFETCYYRAMEFAIAKGLKTVEAGAQGPHKLARGYVPVTTYSAHHITNPDFSGAIADYLNRERSYVEEDNEILSRHAPFKKGNSS
;
A
#
# COMPACT_ATOMS: atom_id res chain seq x y z
N SER A 1 21.94 -0.02 11.76
CA SER A 1 21.48 -0.82 12.92
C SER A 1 20.65 -2.00 12.41
N HIS A 2 20.75 -3.17 13.03
CA HIS A 2 20.10 -4.43 12.60
C HIS A 2 18.87 -4.80 13.45
N TYR A 3 18.43 -3.92 14.34
CA TYR A 3 17.29 -4.23 15.22
C TYR A 3 15.96 -3.91 14.54
N MET A 4 14.95 -4.73 14.83
CA MET A 4 13.59 -4.56 14.31
C MET A 4 12.99 -3.20 14.70
N ALA A 5 13.33 -2.68 15.89
CA ALA A 5 12.86 -1.38 16.35
C ALA A 5 13.23 -0.23 15.40
N ASP A 6 14.39 -0.30 14.74
CA ASP A 6 14.85 0.71 13.77
C ASP A 6 14.16 0.59 12.41
N LYS A 7 13.39 -0.48 12.22
CA LYS A 7 12.66 -0.84 11.00
C LYS A 7 11.15 -0.76 11.20
N ILE A 8 10.71 -0.12 12.28
CA ILE A 8 9.31 0.11 12.61
C ILE A 8 9.08 1.62 12.71
N LEU A 9 7.97 2.08 12.13
CA LEU A 9 7.39 3.38 12.40
C LEU A 9 6.04 3.18 13.08
N LEU A 10 5.92 3.73 14.28
CA LEU A 10 4.65 3.81 14.99
C LEU A 10 4.18 5.28 15.01
N ILE A 11 3.05 5.55 14.37
CA ILE A 11 2.38 6.86 14.41
C ILE A 11 1.33 6.78 15.50
N MET A 12 1.44 7.63 16.52
CA MET A 12 0.53 7.66 17.66
C MET A 12 -0.20 9.00 17.69
N VAL A 13 -1.50 8.96 17.94
CA VAL A 13 -2.33 10.17 18.11
C VAL A 13 -2.75 10.26 19.57
N SER A 14 -2.49 11.42 20.17
CA SER A 14 -2.88 11.72 21.54
C SER A 14 -3.79 12.93 21.63
N LYS A 15 -4.76 12.87 22.53
CA LYS A 15 -5.64 13.97 22.92
C LYS A 15 -5.63 14.05 24.44
N ASP A 16 -5.40 15.23 24.99
CA ASP A 16 -5.36 15.46 26.44
C ASP A 16 -4.43 14.47 27.18
N ASN A 17 -3.21 14.28 26.64
CA ASN A 17 -2.20 13.32 27.13
C ASN A 17 -2.62 11.84 27.14
N ARG A 18 -3.67 11.46 26.42
CA ARG A 18 -4.11 10.07 26.26
C ARG A 18 -4.02 9.65 24.81
N TYR A 19 -3.44 8.48 24.54
CA TYR A 19 -3.45 7.92 23.19
C TYR A 19 -4.86 7.49 22.80
N ILE A 20 -5.30 7.96 21.63
CA ILE A 20 -6.64 7.69 21.09
C ILE A 20 -6.59 6.87 19.81
N ALA A 21 -5.44 6.77 19.13
CA ALA A 21 -5.26 5.96 17.92
C ALA A 21 -3.79 5.73 17.58
N GLY A 22 -3.53 4.79 16.67
CA GLY A 22 -2.20 4.60 16.11
C GLY A 22 -2.15 3.73 14.85
N ALA A 23 -1.08 3.91 14.09
CA ALA A 23 -0.76 3.16 12.87
C ALA A 23 0.65 2.55 12.95
N LEU A 24 0.76 1.26 12.65
CA LEU A 24 2.03 0.54 12.58
C LEU A 24 2.48 0.36 11.13
N ASN A 25 3.72 0.73 10.85
CA ASN A 25 4.37 0.60 9.56
C ASN A 25 5.73 -0.08 9.70
N PHE A 26 6.15 -0.82 8.66
CA PHE A 26 7.51 -1.35 8.54
C PHE A 26 8.31 -0.56 7.50
N ILE A 27 9.57 -0.28 7.84
CA ILE A 27 10.48 0.48 7.01
C ILE A 27 11.35 -0.51 6.23
N GLY A 28 11.09 -0.62 4.93
CA GLY A 28 11.91 -1.39 4.00
C GLY A 28 13.20 -0.67 3.58
N THR A 29 13.80 -1.12 2.49
CA THR A 29 14.99 -0.47 1.91
C THR A 29 14.62 0.86 1.27
N ASP A 30 13.54 0.91 0.49
CA ASP A 30 13.07 2.08 -0.24
C ASP A 30 11.56 2.33 -0.09
N THR A 31 10.86 1.44 0.63
CA THR A 31 9.40 1.41 0.70
C THR A 31 8.94 1.40 2.15
N LEU A 32 7.93 2.21 2.47
CA LEU A 32 7.22 2.17 3.76
C LEU A 32 5.96 1.32 3.62
N PHE A 33 5.82 0.32 4.49
CA PHE A 33 4.72 -0.64 4.44
C PHE A 33 3.75 -0.43 5.60
N GLY A 34 2.55 0.08 5.32
CA GLY A 34 1.47 0.14 6.31
C GLY A 34 0.90 -1.25 6.60
N ARG A 35 0.64 -1.56 7.88
CA ARG A 35 0.13 -2.89 8.28
C ARG A 35 -1.06 -2.87 9.21
N TYR A 36 -1.00 -2.08 10.28
CA TYR A 36 -2.08 -2.04 11.26
C TYR A 36 -2.50 -0.61 11.54
N TRP A 37 -3.80 -0.44 11.76
CA TRP A 37 -4.44 0.78 12.19
C TRP A 37 -5.44 0.44 13.29
N GLY A 38 -5.51 1.28 14.31
CA GLY A 38 -6.51 1.16 15.36
C GLY A 38 -6.84 2.51 15.98
N ALA A 39 -8.09 2.67 16.42
CA ALA A 39 -8.54 3.85 17.12
C ALA A 39 -9.46 3.45 18.27
N LEU A 40 -9.28 4.12 19.41
CA LEU A 40 -10.16 4.05 20.59
C LEU A 40 -11.30 5.06 20.48
N GLU A 41 -11.10 6.14 19.71
CA GLU A 41 -12.09 7.17 19.43
C GLU A 41 -12.29 7.34 17.93
N ASN A 42 -13.52 7.61 17.51
CA ASN A 42 -13.82 7.92 16.11
C ASN A 42 -13.81 9.43 15.89
N HIS A 43 -12.87 9.91 15.09
CA HIS A 43 -12.78 11.30 14.66
C HIS A 43 -12.78 11.35 13.12
N PRO A 44 -13.53 12.29 12.50
CA PRO A 44 -13.49 12.47 11.05
C PRO A 44 -12.06 12.67 10.55
N GLY A 45 -11.68 11.93 9.51
CA GLY A 45 -10.35 12.06 8.89
C GLY A 45 -9.19 11.39 9.63
N LEU A 46 -9.40 10.85 10.84
CA LEU A 46 -8.31 10.33 11.67
C LEU A 46 -7.54 9.16 11.04
N HIS A 47 -8.24 8.25 10.36
CA HIS A 47 -7.63 7.19 9.56
C HIS A 47 -6.82 7.75 8.39
N PHE A 48 -7.30 8.84 7.76
CA PHE A 48 -6.62 9.44 6.63
C PHE A 48 -5.30 10.09 7.04
N GLU A 49 -5.35 10.90 8.09
CA GLU A 49 -4.20 11.59 8.65
C GLU A 49 -3.07 10.62 9.00
N THR A 50 -3.40 9.52 9.68
CA THR A 50 -2.42 8.59 10.24
C THR A 50 -1.90 7.55 9.25
N CYS A 51 -2.79 6.92 8.47
CA CYS A 51 -2.42 5.84 7.55
C CYS A 51 -1.88 6.35 6.22
N TYR A 52 -2.11 7.63 5.90
CA TYR A 52 -1.72 8.19 4.60
C TYR A 52 -0.84 9.42 4.76
N TYR A 53 -1.35 10.53 5.28
CA TYR A 53 -0.61 11.80 5.24
C TYR A 53 0.66 11.75 6.10
N ARG A 54 0.57 11.33 7.35
CA ARG A 54 1.75 11.19 8.23
C ARG A 54 2.72 10.11 7.76
N ALA A 55 2.21 9.02 7.19
CA ALA A 55 3.06 7.98 6.60
C ALA A 55 3.83 8.50 5.37
N MET A 56 3.17 9.26 4.49
CA MET A 56 3.79 9.90 3.32
C MET A 56 4.80 10.96 3.71
N GLU A 57 4.48 11.83 4.67
CA GLU A 57 5.42 12.84 5.19
C GLU A 57 6.69 12.18 5.72
N PHE A 58 6.55 11.10 6.49
CA PHE A 58 7.69 10.34 6.99
C PHE A 58 8.51 9.74 5.84
N ALA A 59 7.84 9.12 4.87
CA ALA A 59 8.51 8.49 3.73
C ALA A 59 9.32 9.50 2.93
N ILE A 60 8.74 10.67 2.63
CA ILE A 60 9.44 11.78 1.96
C ILE A 60 10.65 12.24 2.77
N ALA A 61 10.47 12.47 4.08
CA ALA A 61 11.56 12.92 4.95
C ALA A 61 12.71 11.90 5.07
N LYS A 62 12.42 10.61 4.91
CA LYS A 62 13.41 9.52 4.91
C LYS A 62 13.95 9.16 3.53
N GLY A 63 13.49 9.84 2.46
CA GLY A 63 13.88 9.54 1.09
C GLY A 63 13.39 8.17 0.60
N LEU A 64 12.33 7.64 1.20
CA LEU A 64 11.66 6.43 0.71
C LEU A 64 10.88 6.78 -0.56
N LYS A 65 10.95 5.90 -1.56
CA LYS A 65 10.36 6.11 -2.89
C LYS A 65 8.88 5.76 -2.93
N THR A 66 8.44 4.87 -2.05
CA THR A 66 7.09 4.30 -2.12
C THR A 66 6.48 4.16 -0.74
N VAL A 67 5.18 4.41 -0.65
CA VAL A 67 4.35 4.05 0.49
C VAL A 67 3.35 3.02 0.00
N GLU A 68 3.27 1.87 0.68
CA GLU A 68 2.31 0.82 0.40
C GLU A 68 1.30 0.77 1.55
N ALA A 69 0.09 1.28 1.33
CA ALA A 69 -1.00 1.24 2.31
C ALA A 69 -1.76 -0.10 2.31
N GLY A 70 -1.08 -1.21 1.97
CA GLY A 70 -1.63 -2.57 1.82
C GLY A 70 -2.38 -2.82 0.50
N ALA A 71 -3.05 -3.97 0.38
CA ALA A 71 -3.88 -4.35 -0.77
C ALA A 71 -5.37 -4.26 -0.39
N GLN A 72 -6.13 -3.28 -0.91
CA GLN A 72 -7.57 -3.18 -0.59
C GLN A 72 -8.32 -2.30 -1.60
N GLY A 73 -9.06 -2.94 -2.50
CA GLY A 73 -10.16 -2.38 -3.29
C GLY A 73 -9.91 -1.13 -4.17
N PRO A 74 -10.87 -0.80 -5.05
CA PRO A 74 -10.77 0.33 -5.98
C PRO A 74 -10.71 1.71 -5.28
N HIS A 75 -11.14 1.79 -4.01
CA HIS A 75 -11.19 3.03 -3.23
C HIS A 75 -9.82 3.68 -2.97
N LYS A 76 -8.71 3.01 -3.30
CA LYS A 76 -7.35 3.53 -3.12
C LYS A 76 -6.95 4.61 -4.12
N LEU A 77 -7.54 4.62 -5.31
CA LEU A 77 -7.34 5.68 -6.31
C LEU A 77 -7.78 7.06 -5.80
N ALA A 78 -8.97 7.12 -5.20
CA ALA A 78 -9.48 8.35 -4.58
C ALA A 78 -8.63 8.84 -3.40
N ARG A 79 -7.73 7.99 -2.89
CA ARG A 79 -6.83 8.27 -1.76
C ARG A 79 -5.38 8.52 -2.21
N GLY A 80 -5.16 8.68 -3.52
CA GLY A 80 -3.85 9.01 -4.11
C GLY A 80 -2.93 7.82 -4.37
N TYR A 81 -3.42 6.58 -4.26
CA TYR A 81 -2.63 5.39 -4.60
C TYR A 81 -2.99 4.93 -6.01
N VAL A 82 -1.98 4.89 -6.86
CA VAL A 82 -2.10 4.41 -8.24
C VAL A 82 -1.99 2.87 -8.23
N PRO A 83 -2.78 2.15 -9.06
CA PRO A 83 -2.59 0.71 -9.23
C PRO A 83 -1.17 0.41 -9.75
N VAL A 84 -0.56 -0.63 -9.18
CA VAL A 84 0.73 -1.15 -9.65
C VAL A 84 0.60 -2.66 -9.73
N THR A 85 1.00 -3.23 -10.87
CA THR A 85 1.06 -4.68 -11.05
C THR A 85 1.99 -5.28 -9.99
N THR A 86 1.42 -6.17 -9.17
CA THR A 86 2.14 -6.87 -8.10
C THR A 86 2.30 -8.33 -8.49
N TYR A 87 3.48 -8.88 -8.24
CA TYR A 87 3.82 -10.26 -8.60
C TYR A 87 3.84 -11.15 -7.37
N SER A 88 3.47 -12.41 -7.56
CA SER A 88 3.62 -13.46 -6.54
C SER A 88 4.23 -14.70 -7.18
N ALA A 89 4.96 -15.47 -6.38
CA ALA A 89 5.60 -16.70 -6.81
C ALA A 89 5.00 -17.87 -6.04
N HIS A 90 4.59 -18.91 -6.78
CA HIS A 90 3.93 -20.08 -6.22
C HIS A 90 4.62 -21.34 -6.72
N HIS A 91 4.95 -22.25 -5.80
CA HIS A 91 5.46 -23.57 -6.17
C HIS A 91 4.31 -24.57 -6.13
N ILE A 92 3.99 -25.16 -7.28
CA ILE A 92 2.88 -26.11 -7.44
C ILE A 92 3.46 -27.46 -7.84
N THR A 93 3.31 -28.44 -6.96
CA THR A 93 3.92 -29.77 -7.12
C THR A 93 3.09 -30.70 -7.99
N ASN A 94 1.77 -30.51 -8.05
CA ASN A 94 0.88 -31.30 -8.88
C ASN A 94 0.90 -30.76 -10.33
N PRO A 95 1.34 -31.57 -11.34
CA PRO A 95 1.46 -31.10 -12.71
C PRO A 95 0.14 -30.67 -13.35
N ASP A 96 -0.94 -31.42 -13.14
CA ASP A 96 -2.26 -31.12 -13.72
C ASP A 96 -2.80 -29.80 -13.15
N PHE A 97 -2.62 -29.58 -11.85
CA PHE A 97 -3.03 -28.34 -11.21
C PHE A 97 -2.16 -27.15 -11.63
N SER A 98 -0.86 -27.38 -11.80
CA SER A 98 0.06 -26.36 -12.34
C SER A 98 -0.33 -25.95 -13.76
N GLY A 99 -0.73 -26.90 -14.61
CA GLY A 99 -1.22 -26.63 -15.96
C GLY A 99 -2.50 -25.80 -15.94
N ALA A 100 -3.49 -26.21 -15.15
CA ALA A 100 -4.75 -25.47 -15.01
C ALA A 100 -4.55 -24.03 -14.52
N ILE A 101 -3.65 -23.82 -13.54
CA ILE A 101 -3.29 -22.48 -13.06
C ILE A 101 -2.61 -21.67 -14.15
N ALA A 102 -1.63 -22.25 -14.87
CA ALA A 102 -0.94 -21.54 -15.96
C ALA A 102 -1.91 -21.09 -17.06
N ASP A 103 -2.84 -21.94 -17.46
CA ASP A 103 -3.85 -21.61 -18.48
C ASP A 103 -4.81 -20.52 -18.01
N TYR A 104 -5.19 -20.53 -16.73
CA TYR A 104 -5.98 -19.46 -16.13
C TYR A 104 -5.21 -18.14 -16.12
N LEU A 105 -3.96 -18.14 -15.65
CA LEU A 105 -3.10 -16.96 -15.56
C LEU A 105 -2.87 -16.30 -16.93
N ASN A 106 -2.82 -17.08 -18.02
CA ASN A 106 -2.71 -16.53 -19.37
C ASN A 106 -3.89 -15.60 -19.73
N ARG A 107 -5.11 -15.95 -19.30
CA ARG A 107 -6.30 -15.11 -19.50
C ARG A 107 -6.40 -14.00 -18.46
N GLU A 108 -6.06 -14.29 -17.21
CA GLU A 108 -6.12 -13.30 -16.12
C GLU A 108 -5.21 -12.11 -16.38
N ARG A 109 -3.99 -12.31 -16.91
CA ARG A 109 -3.05 -11.23 -17.20
C ARG A 109 -3.63 -10.14 -18.09
N SER A 110 -4.31 -10.50 -19.18
CA SER A 110 -4.93 -9.51 -20.06
C SER A 110 -6.02 -8.71 -19.36
N TYR A 111 -6.81 -9.36 -18.50
CA TYR A 111 -7.85 -8.65 -17.73
C TYR A 111 -7.25 -7.71 -16.68
N VAL A 112 -6.17 -8.13 -16.01
CA VAL A 112 -5.46 -7.28 -15.03
C VAL A 112 -4.80 -6.09 -15.72
N GLU A 113 -4.21 -6.28 -16.90
CA GLU A 113 -3.64 -5.18 -17.70
C GLU A 113 -4.72 -4.17 -18.12
N GLU A 114 -5.86 -4.64 -18.62
CA GLU A 114 -6.98 -3.78 -19.00
C GLU A 114 -7.54 -3.01 -17.80
N ASP A 115 -7.75 -3.67 -16.65
CA ASP A 115 -8.23 -3.03 -15.43
C ASP A 115 -7.23 -1.98 -14.93
N ASN A 116 -5.93 -2.29 -14.95
CA ASN A 116 -4.88 -1.32 -14.62
C ASN A 116 -4.90 -0.10 -15.55
N GLU A 117 -5.13 -0.27 -16.85
CA GLU A 117 -5.26 0.85 -17.79
C GLU A 117 -6.47 1.72 -17.48
N ILE A 118 -7.63 1.11 -17.25
CA ILE A 118 -8.88 1.81 -16.91
C ILE A 118 -8.66 2.62 -15.63
N LEU A 119 -8.20 1.97 -14.57
CA LEU A 119 -7.94 2.60 -13.28
C LEU A 119 -6.89 3.72 -13.39
N SER A 120 -5.86 3.55 -14.22
CA SER A 120 -4.85 4.58 -14.47
C SER A 120 -5.41 5.81 -15.18
N ARG A 121 -6.41 5.67 -16.07
CA ARG A 121 -7.09 6.82 -16.70
C ARG A 121 -7.92 7.63 -15.69
N HIS A 122 -8.36 6.99 -14.61
CA HIS A 122 -9.08 7.63 -13.50
C HIS A 122 -8.15 8.13 -12.39
N ALA A 123 -6.83 7.99 -12.54
CA ALA A 123 -5.88 8.51 -11.57
C ALA A 123 -5.96 10.06 -11.53
N PRO A 124 -5.96 10.67 -10.34
CA PRO A 124 -6.12 12.12 -10.18
C PRO A 124 -4.91 12.94 -10.69
N PHE A 125 -3.81 12.29 -11.09
CA PHE A 125 -2.59 12.94 -11.55
C PHE A 125 -2.40 12.73 -13.06
N LYS A 126 -2.26 13.84 -13.80
CA LYS A 126 -1.85 13.82 -15.21
C LYS A 126 -0.42 13.28 -15.29
N LYS A 127 -0.13 12.31 -16.17
CA LYS A 127 1.26 11.89 -16.45
C LYS A 127 2.07 13.14 -16.77
N GLY A 128 3.00 13.50 -15.91
CA GLY A 128 3.92 14.62 -16.17
C GLY A 128 4.74 14.28 -17.41
N ASN A 129 4.71 15.15 -18.41
CA ASN A 129 5.67 15.08 -19.51
C ASN A 129 7.07 15.19 -18.89
N SER A 130 7.80 14.08 -18.88
CA SER A 130 9.22 14.07 -18.57
C SER A 130 9.92 14.47 -19.86
N SER A 131 10.30 15.75 -19.96
CA SER A 131 11.19 16.26 -21.00
C SER A 131 12.63 15.85 -20.72
#